data_AF-A0A1C5G5A4-F1
#
_entry.id   AF-A0A1C5G5A4-F1
#
_cell.length_a   1.000
_cell.length_b   1.000
_cell.length_c   1.000
_cell.angle_alpha   90.00
_cell.angle_beta   90.00
_cell.angle_gamma   90.00
#
_symmetry.space_group_name_H-M   'P 1'
#
loop_
_entity.id
_entity.type
_entity.pdbx_description
1 polymer ?
#
loop_
_entity_poly.entity_id
_entity_poly.type
_entity_poly.pdbx_seq_one_letter_code
_entity_poly.pdbx_strand_id
1 'polypeptide(L)'
;MLIDCAGCGIRGSGCADCLVTALLDDSSPAAGLGGPEARAIEVFARAGFEVEVLPTPPARRAADPTSPRRVTRAGRGTRRRPPPGRWLGDGRARG
;
A
#
# COMPACT_ATOMS: atom_id res chain seq x y z
N MET A 1 -7.11 -33.61 -12.92
CA MET A 1 -6.54 -34.63 -12.02
C MET A 1 -7.07 -34.35 -10.62
N LEU A 2 -7.73 -35.30 -9.96
CA LEU A 2 -8.28 -35.13 -8.60
C LEU A 2 -7.48 -36.01 -7.64
N ILE A 3 -6.98 -35.44 -6.55
CA ILE A 3 -6.35 -36.19 -5.47
C ILE A 3 -7.38 -36.32 -4.35
N ASP A 4 -7.79 -37.55 -4.03
CA ASP A 4 -8.72 -37.81 -2.93
C ASP A 4 -7.99 -37.77 -1.58
N CYS A 5 -7.95 -36.57 -1.01
CA CYS A 5 -7.41 -36.36 0.34
C CYS A 5 -8.36 -36.85 1.44
N ALA A 6 -9.64 -37.07 1.14
CA ALA A 6 -10.62 -37.52 2.13
C ALA A 6 -10.46 -39.01 2.45
N GLY A 7 -10.11 -39.83 1.45
CA GLY A 7 -9.85 -41.27 1.56
C GLY A 7 -8.40 -41.67 1.89
N CYS A 8 -7.49 -40.72 2.07
CA CYS A 8 -6.07 -41.03 2.29
C CYS A 8 -5.82 -41.71 3.65
N GLY A 9 -5.29 -42.95 3.65
CA GLY A 9 -5.09 -43.76 4.86
C GLY A 9 -4.04 -43.25 5.86
N ILE A 10 -3.25 -42.24 5.47
CA ILE A 10 -2.26 -41.56 6.33
C ILE A 10 -2.68 -40.13 6.69
N ARG A 11 -3.95 -39.77 6.45
CA ARG A 11 -4.49 -38.43 6.72
C ARG A 11 -4.26 -38.05 8.18
N GLY A 12 -3.72 -36.86 8.40
CA GLY A 12 -3.29 -36.40 9.72
C GLY A 12 -1.78 -36.55 9.89
N SER A 13 -1.30 -37.75 10.27
CA SER A 13 0.11 -37.97 10.65
C SER A 13 1.10 -37.86 9.49
N GLY A 14 0.69 -38.20 8.26
CA GLY A 14 1.54 -38.08 7.06
C GLY A 14 1.27 -36.81 6.24
N CYS A 15 0.32 -35.97 6.67
CA CYS A 15 -0.08 -34.80 5.88
C CYS A 15 0.96 -33.67 5.93
N ALA A 16 1.71 -33.52 7.03
CA ALA A 16 2.70 -32.45 7.15
C ALA A 16 3.80 -32.54 6.08
N ASP A 17 4.16 -33.76 5.66
CA ASP A 17 5.17 -34.03 4.63
C ASP A 17 4.57 -34.36 3.24
N CYS A 18 3.26 -34.18 3.07
CA CYS A 18 2.59 -34.49 1.80
C CYS A 18 2.74 -33.32 0.81
N LEU A 19 3.13 -33.60 -0.43
CA LEU A 19 3.19 -32.62 -1.53
C LEU A 19 1.87 -31.84 -1.68
N VAL A 20 0.72 -32.49 -1.44
CA VAL A 20 -0.60 -31.87 -1.55
C VAL A 20 -0.79 -30.76 -0.52
N THR A 21 -0.25 -30.93 0.70
CA THR A 21 -0.27 -29.90 1.73
C THR A 21 0.55 -28.68 1.31
N ALA A 22 1.72 -28.89 0.69
CA ALA A 22 2.52 -27.79 0.16
C ALA A 22 1.81 -27.04 -0.98
N LEU A 23 1.00 -27.73 -1.79
CA LEU A 23 0.21 -27.12 -2.87
C LEU A 23 -1.03 -26.37 -2.36
N LEU A 24 -1.55 -26.75 -1.19
CA LEU A 24 -2.70 -26.13 -0.52
C LEU A 24 -2.28 -25.15 0.58
N ASP A 25 -0.99 -24.88 0.72
CA ASP A 25 -0.48 -23.98 1.73
C ASP A 25 -0.79 -22.53 1.36
N ASP A 26 -1.88 -22.01 1.94
CA ASP A 26 -2.31 -20.62 1.81
C ASP A 26 -1.42 -19.64 2.59
N SER A 27 -0.34 -20.10 3.25
CA SER A 27 0.62 -19.20 3.92
C SER A 27 1.59 -18.50 2.96
N SER A 28 1.57 -18.87 1.67
CA SER A 28 2.34 -18.18 0.63
C SER A 28 1.99 -16.68 0.57
N PRO A 29 2.98 -15.78 0.46
CA PRO A 29 2.72 -14.35 0.23
C PRO A 29 1.90 -14.08 -1.04
N ALA A 30 1.91 -15.03 -1.99
CA ALA A 30 1.12 -14.96 -3.20
C ALA A 30 -0.34 -15.44 -3.01
N ALA A 31 -0.67 -16.06 -1.87
CA ALA A 31 -2.02 -16.44 -1.53
C ALA A 31 -2.87 -15.17 -1.37
N GLY A 32 -3.83 -14.99 -2.28
CA GLY A 32 -4.69 -13.79 -2.34
C GLY A 32 -4.38 -12.82 -3.47
N LEU A 33 -3.36 -13.07 -4.30
CA LEU A 33 -3.16 -12.30 -5.53
C LEU A 33 -4.23 -12.68 -6.58
N GLY A 34 -4.98 -11.70 -7.03
CA GLY A 34 -5.94 -11.84 -8.12
C GLY A 34 -5.29 -11.71 -9.49
N GLY A 35 -6.12 -11.82 -10.53
CA GLY A 35 -5.68 -11.67 -11.92
C GLY A 35 -4.95 -10.35 -12.21
N PRO A 36 -5.41 -9.19 -11.72
CA PRO A 36 -4.72 -7.92 -11.92
C PRO A 36 -3.33 -7.90 -11.27
N GLU A 37 -3.19 -8.40 -10.04
CA GLU A 37 -1.91 -8.44 -9.34
C GLU A 37 -0.92 -9.38 -10.03
N ALA A 38 -1.37 -10.57 -10.44
CA ALA A 38 -0.53 -11.52 -11.19
C ALA A 38 -0.03 -10.90 -12.50
N ARG A 39 -0.89 -10.17 -13.21
CA ARG A 39 -0.51 -9.46 -14.44
C ARG A 39 0.53 -8.37 -14.20
N ALA A 40 0.42 -7.64 -13.09
CA ALA A 40 1.40 -6.61 -12.74
C ALA A 40 2.79 -7.23 -12.50
N ILE A 41 2.85 -8.34 -11.76
CA ILE A 41 4.09 -9.08 -11.51
C ILE A 41 4.73 -9.53 -12.84
N GLU A 42 3.94 -10.11 -13.74
CA GLU A 42 4.44 -10.55 -15.06
C GLU A 42 5.06 -9.38 -15.86
N VAL A 43 4.37 -8.24 -15.90
CA VAL A 43 4.84 -7.06 -16.64
C VAL A 43 6.16 -6.54 -16.07
N PHE A 44 6.29 -6.45 -14.75
CA PHE A 44 7.54 -5.99 -14.11
C PHE A 44 8.69 -6.97 -14.33
N ALA A 45 8.44 -8.28 -14.16
CA ALA A 45 9.47 -9.29 -14.41
C ALA A 45 9.98 -9.24 -15.86
N ARG A 46 9.07 -9.10 -16.83
CA ARG A 46 9.43 -8.99 -18.26
C ARG A 46 10.17 -7.70 -18.61
N ALA A 47 10.02 -6.65 -17.80
CA ALA A 47 10.79 -5.43 -17.91
C ALA A 47 12.17 -5.51 -17.22
N GLY A 48 12.52 -6.66 -16.63
CA GLY A 48 13.81 -6.90 -15.99
C GLY A 48 13.88 -6.46 -14.53
N PHE A 49 12.74 -6.24 -13.87
CA PHE A 49 12.70 -5.96 -12.44
C PHE A 49 12.66 -7.26 -11.64
N GLU A 50 13.41 -7.30 -10.53
CA GLU A 50 13.20 -8.27 -9.47
C GLU A 50 11.95 -7.89 -8.68
N VAL A 51 10.99 -8.82 -8.58
CA VAL A 51 9.68 -8.58 -7.95
C VAL A 51 9.56 -9.43 -6.69
N GLU A 52 9.40 -8.76 -5.55
CA GLU A 52 9.16 -9.40 -4.26
C GLU A 52 7.70 -9.15 -3.83
N VAL A 53 6.99 -10.23 -3.48
CA VAL A 53 5.64 -10.15 -2.91
C VAL A 53 5.76 -10.10 -1.39
N LEU A 54 5.41 -8.95 -0.80
CA LEU A 54 5.44 -8.75 0.64
C LEU A 54 4.14 -9.25 1.30
N PRO A 55 4.21 -9.76 2.53
CA PRO A 55 3.01 -10.13 3.29
C PRO A 55 2.11 -8.91 3.51
N THR A 56 0.80 -9.15 3.51
CA THR A 56 -0.18 -8.07 3.74
C THR A 56 0.04 -7.46 5.13
N PRO A 57 0.30 -6.14 5.23
CA PRO A 57 0.45 -5.50 6.53
C PRO A 57 -0.88 -5.55 7.30
N PRO A 58 -0.85 -5.58 8.65
CA PRO A 58 -2.06 -5.60 9.45
C PRO A 58 -2.95 -4.41 9.07
N ALA A 59 -4.25 -4.67 8.90
CA ALA A 59 -5.22 -3.64 8.57
C ALA A 59 -5.09 -2.47 9.55
N ARG A 60 -4.68 -1.30 9.04
CA ARG A 60 -4.74 -0.08 9.85
C ARG A 60 -6.22 0.12 10.17
N ARG A 61 -6.54 0.21 11.47
CA ARG A 61 -7.90 0.60 11.89
C ARG A 61 -8.25 1.85 11.10
N ALA A 62 -9.28 1.77 10.27
CA ALA A 62 -9.77 2.92 9.53
C ALA A 62 -9.96 4.03 10.56
N ALA A 63 -9.36 5.20 10.31
CA ALA A 63 -9.62 6.35 11.16
C ALA A 63 -11.12 6.54 11.16
N ASP A 64 -11.73 6.42 12.34
CA ASP A 64 -13.15 6.60 12.52
C ASP A 64 -13.51 7.97 11.91
N PRO A 65 -14.33 8.03 10.84
CA PRO A 65 -14.71 9.30 10.22
C PRO A 65 -15.44 10.22 11.21
N THR A 66 -15.94 9.65 12.30
CA THR A 66 -16.59 10.36 13.41
C THR A 66 -15.63 10.82 14.51
N SER A 67 -14.33 10.48 14.46
CA SER A 67 -13.36 10.98 15.44
C SER A 67 -13.18 12.49 15.27
N PRO A 68 -13.53 13.31 16.28
CA PRO A 68 -13.34 14.75 16.18
C PRO A 68 -11.85 15.04 16.02
N ARG A 69 -11.45 15.64 14.90
CA ARG A 69 -10.10 16.20 14.77
C ARG A 69 -9.95 17.25 15.86
N ARG A 70 -9.12 16.96 16.87
CA ARG A 70 -8.73 17.92 17.89
C ARG A 70 -7.87 18.99 17.23
N VAL A 71 -8.51 20.02 16.69
CA VAL A 71 -7.83 21.23 16.19
C VAL A 71 -7.35 22.00 17.41
N THR A 72 -6.09 21.83 17.79
CA THR A 72 -5.44 22.76 18.72
C THR A 72 -5.29 24.09 17.98
N ARG A 73 -6.16 25.04 18.31
CA ARG A 73 -6.09 26.43 17.82
C ARG A 73 -4.88 27.11 18.45
N ALA A 74 -3.69 26.83 17.93
CA ALA A 74 -2.49 27.63 18.17
C ALA A 74 -2.13 28.35 16.86
N GLY A 75 -2.18 29.68 16.88
CA GLY A 75 -1.58 30.51 15.83
C GLY A 75 -2.55 31.15 14.82
N ARG A 76 -3.48 32.00 15.28
CA ARG A 76 -4.12 32.99 14.40
C ARG A 76 -3.14 34.16 14.16
N GLY A 77 -2.12 33.93 13.35
CA GLY A 77 -1.20 34.96 12.88
C GLY A 77 -1.92 35.91 11.93
N THR A 78 -2.16 37.15 12.36
CA THR A 78 -2.72 38.21 11.52
C THR A 78 -1.71 38.60 10.44
N ARG A 79 -1.84 38.05 9.23
CA ARG A 79 -1.15 38.63 8.07
C ARG A 79 -1.83 39.96 7.75
N ARG A 80 -1.21 41.06 8.18
CA ARG A 80 -1.62 42.41 7.77
C ARG A 80 -1.44 42.53 6.25
N ARG A 81 -2.52 42.89 5.57
CA ARG A 81 -2.56 43.18 4.14
C ARG A 81 -1.85 44.53 3.90
N PRO A 82 -0.85 44.64 3.02
CA PRO A 82 -0.24 45.93 2.70
C PRO A 82 -1.24 46.81 1.93
N PRO A 83 -1.21 48.15 2.10
CA PRO A 83 -2.10 49.06 1.40
C PRO A 83 -1.76 49.12 -0.10
N PRO A 84 -2.76 49.33 -0.98
CA PRO A 84 -2.51 49.53 -2.40
C PRO A 84 -1.97 50.94 -2.66
N GLY A 85 -0.88 51.04 -3.43
CA GLY A 85 -0.50 52.25 -4.16
C GLY A 85 0.57 53.12 -3.51
N ARG A 86 1.83 52.90 -3.90
CA ARG A 86 2.84 53.98 -4.02
C ARG A 86 3.97 53.53 -4.96
N TRP A 87 3.67 53.43 -6.25
CA TRP A 87 4.73 53.47 -7.27
C TRP A 87 5.18 54.92 -7.38
N LEU A 88 6.19 55.31 -6.60
CA LEU A 88 7.00 56.47 -6.97
C LEU A 88 7.97 55.99 -8.04
N GLY A 89 7.87 56.63 -9.20
CA GLY A 89 8.97 56.66 -10.14
C GLY A 89 10.21 57.29 -9.48
N ASP A 90 11.37 56.82 -9.92
CA ASP A 90 12.50 57.65 -10.33
C ASP A 90 13.66 56.73 -10.72
N GLY A 91 13.50 56.04 -11.86
CA GLY A 91 14.60 55.40 -12.57
C GLY A 91 15.40 56.46 -13.34
N ARG A 92 16.07 57.37 -12.62
CA ARG A 92 17.02 58.31 -13.20
C ARG A 92 18.28 57.53 -13.59
N ALA A 93 18.43 57.25 -14.88
CA ALA A 93 19.70 56.82 -15.47
C ALA A 93 20.79 57.88 -15.20
N ARG A 94 21.83 57.45 -14.48
CA ARG A 94 23.18 58.03 -14.44
C ARG A 94 24.10 56.80 -14.51
N GLY A 95 25.13 56.70 -15.32
CA GLY A 95 25.74 57.54 -16.35
C GLY A 95 26.77 56.65 -17.06
#